data_AF-Q4R3P5-F1
#
_entry.id   AF-Q4R3P5-F1
#
_cell.length_a   1.000
_cell.length_b   1.000
_cell.length_c   1.000
_cell.angle_alpha   90.00
_cell.angle_beta   90.00
_cell.angle_gamma   90.00
#
_symmetry.space_group_name_H-M   'P 1'
#
loop_
_entity.id
_entity.type
_entity.pdbx_description
1 polymer ?
#
loop_
_entity_poly.entity_id
_entity_poly.type
_entity_poly.pdbx_seq_one_letter_code
_entity_poly.pdbx_strand_id
1 'polypeptide(L)' 'MIRKEAYVHKSVMEELKRIIDDSEITKEDDALWPPPDRVGRQELEIAIGDEHISFTTSKIGSLIDVNQSK' A
#
# COMPACT_ATOMS: atom_id res chain seq x y z
N MET A 1 -19.60 -12.84 6.44
CA MET A 1 -18.13 -12.98 6.27
C MET A 1 -17.87 -13.55 4.90
N ILE A 2 -17.07 -12.88 4.06
CA ILE A 2 -16.71 -13.36 2.72
C ILE A 2 -15.24 -13.76 2.77
N ARG A 3 -14.93 -15.03 2.50
CA ARG A 3 -13.56 -15.58 2.43
C ARG A 3 -13.42 -16.38 1.14
N LYS A 4 -12.47 -16.02 0.29
CA LYS A 4 -12.21 -16.65 -1.01
C LYS A 4 -10.72 -16.78 -1.21
N GLU A 5 -10.30 -17.90 -1.81
CA GLU A 5 -8.92 -18.18 -2.17
C GLU A 5 -8.90 -18.72 -3.60
N ALA A 6 -7.89 -18.33 -4.37
CA ALA A 6 -7.70 -18.77 -5.74
C ALA A 6 -6.21 -18.71 -6.10
N TYR A 7 -5.79 -19.59 -7.00
CA TYR A 7 -4.47 -19.50 -7.63
C TYR A 7 -4.57 -18.54 -8.82
N VAL A 8 -3.55 -17.69 -8.97
CA VAL A 8 -3.43 -16.78 -10.11
C VAL A 8 -2.31 -17.25 -11.02
N HIS A 9 -2.44 -16.97 -12.32
CA HIS A 9 -1.38 -17.25 -13.28
C HIS A 9 -0.18 -16.32 -13.03
N LYS A 10 1.02 -16.77 -13.42
CA LYS A 10 2.27 -16.01 -13.27
C LYS A 10 2.18 -14.59 -13.87
N SER A 11 1.49 -14.43 -14.99
CA SER A 11 1.29 -13.12 -15.64
C SER A 11 0.58 -12.10 -14.75
N VAL A 12 -0.32 -12.54 -13.86
CA VAL A 12 -0.98 -11.66 -12.88
C VAL A 12 0.04 -11.16 -11.86
N MET A 13 0.93 -12.04 -11.41
CA MET A 13 2.01 -11.67 -10.48
C MET A 13 3.03 -10.76 -11.14
N GLU A 14 3.37 -10.98 -12.41
CA GLU A 14 4.29 -10.12 -13.16
C GLU A 14 3.71 -8.72 -13.36
N GLU A 15 2.42 -8.61 -13.68
CA GLU A 15 1.75 -7.31 -13.80
C GLU A 15 1.64 -6.58 -12.46
N LEU A 16 1.38 -7.30 -11.37
CA LEU A 16 1.37 -6.70 -10.03
C LEU A 16 2.74 -6.12 -9.66
N LYS A 17 3.83 -6.82 -10.00
CA LYS A 17 5.19 -6.30 -9.82
C LYS A 17 5.44 -5.06 -10.68
N ARG A 18 5.04 -5.10 -11.96
CA ARG A 18 5.15 -3.93 -12.86
C ARG A 18 4.44 -2.70 -12.27
N ILE A 19 3.24 -2.86 -11.73
CA ILE A 19 2.49 -1.75 -11.09
C ILE A 19 3.23 -1.21 -9.86
N ILE A 20 3.83 -2.08 -9.04
CA ILE A 20 4.61 -1.68 -7.86
C ILE A 20 5.87 -0.91 -8.31
N ASP A 21 6.63 -1.46 -9.25
CA ASP A 21 7.86 -0.87 -9.77
C ASP A 21 7.58 0.51 -10.40
N ASP A 22 6.56 0.61 -11.25
CA ASP A 22 6.17 1.86 -11.93
C ASP A 22 5.68 2.94 -10.96
N SER A 23 5.15 2.56 -9.79
CA SER A 23 4.66 3.49 -8.77
C SER A 23 5.77 4.09 -7.92
N GLU A 24 6.97 3.51 -7.95
CA GLU A 24 8.12 3.87 -7.09
C GLU A 24 7.83 3.84 -5.58
N ILE A 25 6.76 3.16 -5.15
CA ILE A 25 6.28 3.13 -3.77
C ILE A 25 7.33 2.62 -2.77
N THR A 26 8.30 1.82 -3.20
CA THR A 26 9.39 1.31 -2.35
C THR A 26 10.42 2.39 -1.97
N LYS A 27 10.38 3.56 -2.61
CA LYS A 27 11.21 4.73 -2.28
C LYS A 27 10.56 5.68 -1.27
N GLU A 28 9.29 5.46 -0.93
CA GLU A 28 8.53 6.28 0.00
C GLU A 28 8.70 5.82 1.46
N ASP A 29 8.36 6.69 2.40
CA ASP A 29 8.42 6.43 3.83
C ASP A 29 7.20 7.06 4.54
N ASP A 30 6.59 6.31 5.46
CA ASP A 30 5.36 6.72 6.13
C ASP A 30 5.58 7.53 7.43
N ALA A 31 6.82 7.90 7.78
CA ALA A 31 7.12 8.57 9.05
C ALA A 31 6.41 9.93 9.22
N LEU A 32 5.99 10.56 8.13
CA LEU A 32 5.24 11.82 8.14
C LEU A 32 3.75 11.65 7.85
N TRP A 33 3.30 10.43 7.55
CA TRP A 33 1.90 10.17 7.24
C TRP A 33 1.03 10.24 8.49
N PRO A 34 -0.28 10.55 8.36
CA PRO A 34 -1.19 10.55 9.50
C PRO A 34 -1.26 9.18 10.18
N PRO A 35 -1.04 9.07 11.50
CA PRO A 35 -1.11 7.77 12.18
C PRO A 35 -2.56 7.25 12.23
N PRO A 36 -2.77 5.93 12.36
CA PRO A 36 -4.11 5.35 12.50
C PRO A 36 -4.93 5.98 13.62
N ASP A 37 -6.24 6.09 13.40
CA ASP A 37 -7.16 6.71 14.35
C ASP A 37 -8.47 5.91 14.49
N ARG A 38 -9.47 6.52 15.16
CA ARG A 38 -10.79 5.92 15.38
C ARG A 38 -11.63 5.73 14.11
N VAL A 39 -11.32 6.47 13.02
CA VAL A 39 -12.02 6.41 11.74
C VAL A 39 -11.52 5.24 10.92
N GLY A 40 -10.21 4.96 10.96
CA GLY A 40 -9.68 3.76 10.37
C GLY A 40 -8.16 3.64 10.34
N ARG A 41 -7.73 2.52 9.77
CA ARG A 41 -6.35 2.11 9.58
C ARG A 41 -6.21 1.51 8.19
N GLN A 42 -5.16 1.89 7.48
CA GLN A 42 -4.74 1.26 6.23
C GLN A 42 -3.32 0.72 6.41
N GLU A 43 -3.07 -0.45 5.86
CA GLU A 43 -1.77 -1.13 5.92
C GLU A 43 -1.40 -1.57 4.51
N LEU A 44 -0.14 -1.37 4.16
CA LEU A 44 0.45 -1.88 2.92
C LEU A 44 1.81 -2.49 3.26
N GLU A 45 1.97 -3.77 2.96
CA GLU A 45 3.24 -4.47 3.12
C GLU A 45 3.61 -5.12 1.80
N ILE A 46 4.83 -4.87 1.33
CA ILE A 46 5.34 -5.37 0.06
C ILE A 46 6.74 -5.94 0.29
N ALA A 47 6.95 -7.18 -0.13
CA ALA A 47 8.26 -7.81 -0.25
C ALA A 47 8.51 -8.17 -1.71
N ILE A 48 9.50 -7.54 -2.34
CA ILE A 48 9.81 -7.72 -3.77
C ILE A 48 11.33 -7.67 -3.99
N GLY A 49 11.89 -8.75 -4.52
CA GLY A 49 13.34 -8.88 -4.64
C GLY A 49 14.01 -8.81 -3.27
N ASP A 50 14.92 -7.87 -3.09
CA ASP A 50 15.63 -7.58 -1.83
C ASP A 50 15.02 -6.38 -1.07
N GLU A 51 13.93 -5.79 -1.58
CA GLU A 51 13.25 -4.66 -0.96
C GLU A 51 12.06 -5.13 -0.10
N HIS A 52 11.90 -4.49 1.05
CA HIS A 52 10.76 -4.70 1.94
C HIS A 52 10.31 -3.37 2.52
N ILE A 53 9.01 -3.07 2.38
CA ILE A 53 8.36 -1.91 2.97
C ILE A 53 7.13 -2.34 3.76
N SER A 54 6.82 -1.58 4.81
CA SER A 54 5.62 -1.76 5.62
C SER A 54 5.12 -0.39 6.05
N PHE A 55 3.97 0.00 5.53
CA PHE A 55 3.35 1.30 5.81
C PHE A 55 2.08 1.14 6.63
N THR A 56 1.82 2.10 7.50
CA THR A 56 0.63 2.17 8.33
C THR A 56 0.15 3.62 8.43
N THR A 57 -1.08 3.88 8.02
CA THR A 57 -1.67 5.24 8.03
C THR A 57 -3.15 5.23 8.43
N SER A 58 -3.71 6.41 8.70
CA SER A 58 -5.15 6.59 8.86
C SER A 58 -5.89 6.34 7.54
N LYS A 59 -7.22 6.27 7.60
CA LYS A 59 -8.06 6.15 6.41
C LYS A 59 -8.01 7.45 5.59
N ILE A 60 -7.52 7.37 4.37
CA ILE A 60 -7.55 8.46 3.39
C ILE A 60 -8.91 8.43 2.67
N GLY A 61 -9.69 9.50 2.81
CA GLY A 61 -11.04 9.59 2.22
C GLY A 61 -11.05 10.22 0.84
N SER A 62 -10.14 11.16 0.58
CA SER A 62 -10.04 11.88 -0.68
C SER A 62 -8.64 12.44 -0.92
N LEU A 63 -8.39 12.98 -2.12
CA LEU A 63 -7.14 13.69 -2.41
C LEU A 63 -6.94 14.96 -1.58
N ILE A 64 -8.01 15.51 -0.97
CA ILE A 64 -7.88 16.67 -0.07
C ILE A 64 -7.05 16.30 1.16
N ASP A 65 -7.27 15.09 1.72
CA ASP A 65 -6.57 14.62 2.92
C ASP A 65 -5.06 14.48 2.66
N VAL A 66 -4.69 14.06 1.44
CA VAL A 66 -3.29 13.97 0.98
C VAL A 66 -2.70 15.35 0.78
N ASN A 67 -3.40 16.25 0.09
CA ASN A 67 -2.90 17.62 -0.16
C ASN A 67 -2.71 18.46 1.12
N GLN A 68 -3.34 18.05 2.23
CA GLN A 68 -3.23 18.69 3.54
C GLN A 68 -2.31 17.92 4.50
N SER A 69 -1.65 16.84 4.05
CA SER A 69 -0.65 16.13 4.86
C SER A 69 0.64 16.94 4.99
N LYS A 70 1.51 16.49 5.91
CA LYS A 70 2.86 17.04 6.04
C LYS A 70 3.73 16.73 4.83
#